data_AF-A0A3A8EIU7-F1
#
_entry.id   AF-A0A3A8EIU7-F1
#
_cell.length_a   1.000
_cell.length_b   1.000
_cell.length_c   1.000
_cell.angle_alpha   90.00
_cell.angle_beta   90.00
_cell.angle_gamma   90.00
#
_symmetry.space_group_name_H-M   'P 1'
#
loop_
_entity.id
_entity.type
_entity.pdbx_description
1 polymer ?
#
loop_
_entity_poly.entity_id
_entity_poly.type
_entity_poly.pdbx_seq_one_letter_code
_entity_poly.pdbx_strand_id
1 'polypeptide(L)'
;MKYSILTMMLFGSLFLTGCGGSSDDSGQSNTSGSNSNSSGSQSSGENSNGASVSVTLVDKITGIAVRESLYEGVIASIIDGVDELKENKTCTSGTYQRTGSVVSFSQCKGLFETDDQASVSGSLDLGDGSTYTLTNFVESFPTGETRTLNGSIKETNNNDTSGSFSTSNLSLVSDLNATKTTYNLSDYALNWADQDITNVKITISGHIKQTGSKEGNFDITFTNANDPYFLKTNDDGIAGYPYSGTLTITDTSNSINPITVTKVNSTSAQYKAVINNTTLFDKTIAWSELLAF
;
A
#
# COMPACT_ATOMS: atom_id res chain seq x y z
N MET A 1 -7.84 -20.35 4.37
CA MET A 1 -8.73 -20.12 3.21
C MET A 1 -8.15 -20.80 1.97
N LYS A 2 -8.94 -21.17 0.95
CA LYS A 2 -8.42 -21.86 -0.27
C LYS A 2 -7.91 -20.93 -1.37
N TYR A 3 -8.17 -19.63 -1.28
CA TYR A 3 -7.51 -18.66 -2.15
C TYR A 3 -6.19 -18.28 -1.49
N SER A 4 -5.15 -19.09 -1.68
CA SER A 4 -3.77 -18.64 -1.50
C SER A 4 -3.50 -17.71 -2.68
N ILE A 5 -3.67 -16.42 -2.44
CA ILE A 5 -3.58 -15.43 -3.50
C ILE A 5 -2.10 -15.19 -3.75
N LEU A 6 -1.71 -15.39 -5.01
CA LEU A 6 -0.50 -14.91 -5.66
C LEU A 6 0.52 -14.29 -4.69
N THR A 7 1.35 -15.11 -4.03
CA THR A 7 2.58 -14.62 -3.41
C THR A 7 3.54 -14.23 -4.55
N MET A 8 3.21 -13.18 -5.29
CA MET A 8 4.13 -12.54 -6.19
C MET A 8 5.10 -11.79 -5.28
N MET A 9 6.21 -12.47 -4.96
CA MET A 9 7.38 -11.89 -4.31
C MET A 9 7.81 -10.66 -5.11
N LEU A 10 7.29 -9.49 -4.77
CA LEU A 10 7.59 -8.22 -5.42
C LEU A 10 7.79 -7.16 -4.34
N PHE A 11 8.87 -7.40 -3.60
CA PHE A 11 9.89 -6.47 -3.16
C PHE A 11 9.52 -4.99 -3.27
N GLY A 12 9.11 -4.44 -2.14
CA GLY A 12 9.01 -3.01 -1.94
C GLY A 12 9.03 -2.70 -0.45
N SER A 13 10.21 -2.71 0.16
CA SER A 13 10.46 -1.81 1.30
C SER A 13 9.85 -0.47 0.92
N LEU A 14 8.87 0.01 1.68
CA LEU A 14 8.01 1.17 1.39
C LEU A 14 8.76 2.52 1.19
N PHE A 15 10.09 2.51 1.06
CA PHE A 15 10.97 3.69 1.05
C PHE A 15 12.33 3.49 0.35
N LEU A 16 12.40 2.94 -0.87
CA LEU A 16 13.66 2.97 -1.63
C LEU A 16 13.55 3.65 -3.00
N THR A 17 13.57 4.99 -2.99
CA THR A 17 14.26 5.75 -4.04
C THR A 17 15.09 6.89 -3.43
N GLY A 18 16.25 6.55 -2.85
CA GLY A 18 17.35 7.49 -2.69
C GLY A 18 18.15 7.54 -3.98
N CYS A 19 17.76 8.41 -4.92
CA CYS A 19 18.55 8.65 -6.13
C CYS A 19 19.83 9.43 -5.74
N GLY A 20 20.92 8.69 -5.51
CA GLY A 20 22.26 9.25 -5.34
C GLY A 20 22.80 9.67 -6.71
N GLY A 21 22.63 10.94 -7.07
CA GLY A 21 23.27 11.53 -8.24
C GLY A 21 24.76 11.72 -7.99
N SER A 22 25.58 11.01 -8.77
CA SER A 22 27.00 11.31 -8.97
C SER A 22 27.19 12.75 -9.40
N SER A 23 28.02 13.49 -8.68
CA SER A 23 28.61 14.74 -9.16
C SER A 23 30.09 14.48 -9.38
N ASP A 24 30.47 14.16 -10.62
CA ASP A 24 31.85 14.27 -11.07
C ASP A 24 32.17 15.73 -11.37
N ASP A 25 33.18 16.21 -10.65
CA ASP A 25 34.28 17.08 -11.05
C ASP A 25 34.04 18.20 -12.09
N SER A 26 34.26 19.45 -11.65
CA SER A 26 34.91 20.43 -12.53
C SER A 26 35.67 21.46 -11.71
N GLY A 27 36.98 21.50 -11.94
CA GLY A 27 37.96 22.30 -11.24
C GLY A 27 37.70 23.81 -11.28
N GLN A 28 38.09 24.42 -10.17
CA GLN A 28 38.09 25.84 -9.91
C GLN A 28 39.21 26.52 -10.72
N SER A 29 38.86 27.41 -11.65
CA SER A 29 39.79 28.40 -12.21
C SER A 29 39.13 29.76 -12.33
N ASN A 30 39.67 30.74 -11.61
CA ASN A 30 39.36 32.16 -11.67
C ASN A 30 39.55 32.72 -13.08
N THR A 31 38.62 33.56 -13.57
CA THR A 31 38.98 34.81 -14.26
C THR A 31 37.84 35.83 -14.27
N SER A 32 38.22 37.08 -13.98
CA SER A 32 37.44 38.32 -13.95
C SER A 32 36.88 38.77 -15.31
N GLY A 33 35.82 39.59 -15.31
CA GLY A 33 35.61 40.59 -16.39
C GLY A 33 34.18 41.06 -16.69
N SER A 34 33.85 42.27 -16.22
CA SER A 34 33.06 43.35 -16.87
C SER A 34 31.61 43.18 -17.39
N ASN A 35 30.71 43.90 -16.71
CA ASN A 35 29.75 44.93 -17.17
C ASN A 35 29.17 44.90 -18.61
N SER A 36 27.83 44.93 -18.72
CA SER A 36 27.10 46.09 -19.30
C SER A 36 25.58 46.03 -19.07
N ASN A 37 25.01 47.22 -18.82
CA ASN A 37 23.61 47.58 -18.58
C ASN A 37 22.68 47.30 -19.78
N SER A 38 21.39 46.98 -19.55
CA SER A 38 20.31 47.99 -19.53
C SER A 38 18.89 47.38 -19.62
N SER A 39 18.03 47.94 -18.76
CA SER A 39 16.59 48.24 -18.94
C SER A 39 15.59 47.14 -19.36
N GLY A 40 14.75 46.77 -18.38
CA GLY A 40 13.35 47.19 -18.41
C GLY A 40 12.32 46.26 -19.04
N SER A 41 11.74 45.37 -18.24
CA SER A 41 10.28 45.33 -18.07
C SER A 41 9.92 44.51 -16.84
N GLN A 42 9.20 45.16 -15.95
CA GLN A 42 8.70 44.65 -14.69
C GLN A 42 7.24 44.27 -14.89
N SER A 43 6.89 43.07 -14.39
CA SER A 43 5.53 42.59 -14.09
C SER A 43 4.69 42.03 -15.24
N SER A 44 4.55 40.71 -15.27
CA SER A 44 3.23 40.07 -15.20
C SER A 44 3.39 38.83 -14.33
N GLY A 45 2.67 38.80 -13.22
CA GLY A 45 2.92 37.91 -12.09
C GLY A 45 2.98 36.43 -12.44
N GLU A 46 4.03 35.78 -11.96
CA GLU A 46 3.92 34.39 -11.55
C GLU A 46 2.79 34.30 -10.55
N ASN A 47 1.68 33.74 -11.00
CA ASN A 47 0.61 33.32 -10.12
C ASN A 47 1.15 32.14 -9.32
N SER A 48 1.85 32.45 -8.23
CA SER A 48 2.28 31.53 -7.20
C SER A 48 1.04 31.03 -6.47
N ASN A 49 0.32 30.08 -7.08
CA ASN A 49 -0.74 29.31 -6.44
C ASN A 49 -0.97 28.02 -7.24
N GLY A 50 -0.06 27.09 -7.06
CA GLY A 50 -0.18 25.73 -7.56
C GLY A 50 1.01 24.95 -7.05
N ALA A 51 0.90 24.38 -5.84
CA ALA A 51 1.85 23.38 -5.40
C ALA A 51 1.91 22.31 -6.50
N SER A 52 3.04 22.21 -7.19
CA SER A 52 3.27 21.16 -8.18
C SER A 52 3.16 19.82 -7.45
N VAL A 53 2.10 19.06 -7.72
CA VAL A 53 1.93 17.73 -7.14
C VAL A 53 3.09 16.87 -7.61
N SER A 54 3.82 16.27 -6.66
CA SER A 54 4.97 15.42 -6.96
C SER A 54 4.51 14.10 -7.59
N VAL A 55 4.99 13.76 -8.78
CA VAL A 55 4.72 12.46 -9.42
C VAL A 55 5.14 11.30 -8.52
N THR A 56 6.25 11.44 -7.79
CA THR A 56 6.71 10.44 -6.81
C THR A 56 5.69 10.21 -5.69
N LEU A 57 5.02 11.27 -5.23
CA LEU A 57 3.96 11.13 -4.22
C LEU A 57 2.73 10.43 -4.82
N VAL A 58 2.36 10.75 -6.05
CA VAL A 58 1.26 10.10 -6.79
C VAL A 58 1.55 8.60 -6.97
N ASP A 59 2.76 8.24 -7.39
CA ASP A 59 3.20 6.85 -7.55
C ASP A 59 3.11 6.10 -6.22
N LYS A 60 3.67 6.64 -5.14
CA LYS A 60 3.62 6.03 -3.80
C LYS A 60 2.19 5.78 -3.32
N ILE A 61 1.33 6.79 -3.42
CA ILE A 61 -0.09 6.69 -3.04
C ILE A 61 -0.78 5.57 -3.84
N THR A 62 -0.47 5.51 -5.15
CA THR A 62 -1.03 4.51 -6.05
C THR A 62 -0.58 3.11 -5.67
N GLY A 63 0.71 2.89 -5.43
CA GLY A 63 1.22 1.57 -5.04
C GLY A 63 0.55 1.03 -3.78
N ILE A 64 0.41 1.88 -2.76
CA ILE A 64 -0.27 1.51 -1.51
C ILE A 64 -1.74 1.12 -1.78
N ALA A 65 -2.50 1.99 -2.46
CA ALA A 65 -3.91 1.72 -2.72
C ALA A 65 -4.13 0.48 -3.62
N VAL A 66 -3.24 0.26 -4.60
CA VAL A 66 -3.29 -0.91 -5.48
C VAL A 66 -3.01 -2.19 -4.69
N ARG A 67 -1.97 -2.23 -3.85
CA ARG A 67 -1.67 -3.39 -2.97
C ARG A 67 -2.86 -3.74 -2.07
N GLU A 68 -3.43 -2.74 -1.40
CA GLU A 68 -4.63 -2.96 -0.58
C GLU A 68 -5.83 -3.46 -1.41
N SER A 69 -5.99 -2.98 -2.65
CA SER A 69 -7.08 -3.38 -3.56
C SER A 69 -6.97 -4.80 -4.12
N LEU A 70 -5.76 -5.34 -4.17
CA LEU A 70 -5.48 -6.67 -4.71
C LEU A 70 -5.24 -7.72 -3.63
N TYR A 71 -5.48 -7.37 -2.36
CA TYR A 71 -5.20 -8.24 -1.22
C TYR A 71 -3.71 -8.62 -1.11
N GLU A 72 -2.83 -7.65 -1.40
CA GLU A 72 -1.37 -7.75 -1.23
C GLU A 72 -0.86 -6.70 -0.21
N GLY A 73 -1.78 -6.11 0.55
CA GLY A 73 -1.52 -5.05 1.52
C GLY A 73 -1.34 -5.53 2.95
N VAL A 74 -1.37 -4.60 3.89
CA VAL A 74 -1.19 -4.89 5.32
C VAL A 74 -2.29 -5.80 5.87
N ILE A 75 -3.51 -5.65 5.36
CA ILE A 75 -4.65 -6.47 5.78
C ILE A 75 -4.43 -7.93 5.40
N ALA A 76 -3.95 -8.20 4.18
CA ALA A 76 -3.71 -9.56 3.71
C ALA A 76 -2.67 -10.29 4.57
N SER A 77 -1.50 -9.69 4.77
CA SER A 77 -0.43 -10.25 5.61
C SER A 77 -0.92 -10.66 7.01
N ILE A 78 -1.74 -9.82 7.66
CA ILE A 78 -2.29 -10.12 8.99
C ILE A 78 -3.26 -11.29 8.92
N ILE A 79 -4.15 -11.32 7.93
CA ILE A 79 -5.15 -12.37 7.79
C ILE A 79 -4.51 -13.71 7.44
N ASP A 80 -3.52 -13.73 6.55
CA ASP A 80 -2.78 -14.94 6.21
C ASP A 80 -2.12 -15.52 7.46
N GLY A 81 -1.44 -14.68 8.26
CA GLY A 81 -0.87 -15.13 9.52
C GLY A 81 -1.89 -15.55 10.58
N VAL A 82 -3.08 -14.97 10.59
CA VAL A 82 -4.21 -15.44 11.42
C VAL A 82 -4.65 -16.83 10.99
N ASP A 83 -4.77 -17.09 9.69
CA ASP A 83 -5.13 -18.40 9.17
C ASP A 83 -4.07 -19.45 9.52
N GLU A 84 -2.79 -19.11 9.41
CA GLU A 84 -1.69 -19.97 9.83
C GLU A 84 -1.74 -20.33 11.33
N LEU A 85 -2.12 -19.36 12.16
CA LEU A 85 -2.33 -19.58 13.60
C LEU A 85 -3.53 -20.48 13.89
N LYS A 86 -4.63 -20.36 13.12
CA LYS A 86 -5.81 -21.25 13.25
C LYS A 86 -5.45 -22.69 12.90
N GLU A 87 -4.52 -22.89 11.96
CA GLU A 87 -3.98 -24.20 11.59
C GLU A 87 -2.92 -24.73 12.58
N ASN A 88 -2.61 -23.96 13.63
CA ASN A 88 -1.57 -24.27 14.62
C ASN A 88 -0.18 -24.44 14.00
N LYS A 89 0.13 -23.74 12.91
CA LYS A 89 1.50 -23.69 12.40
C LYS A 89 2.39 -23.00 13.45
N THR A 90 3.61 -23.49 13.56
CA THR A 90 4.60 -22.97 14.51
C THR A 90 5.50 -21.94 13.84
N CYS A 91 6.04 -20.98 14.61
CA CYS A 91 7.11 -20.13 14.10
C CYS A 91 8.29 -20.99 13.62
N THR A 92 8.92 -20.58 12.52
CA THR A 92 10.19 -21.17 12.06
C THR A 92 11.34 -20.84 13.01
N SER A 93 11.24 -19.69 13.69
CA SER A 93 12.10 -19.28 14.82
C SER A 93 11.36 -18.29 15.72
N GLY A 94 11.87 -18.09 16.95
CA GLY A 94 11.13 -17.36 17.98
C GLY A 94 9.98 -18.20 18.53
N THR A 95 9.01 -17.57 19.18
CA THR A 95 7.87 -18.27 19.78
C THR A 95 6.58 -17.44 19.72
N TYR A 96 5.46 -18.12 19.87
CA TYR A 96 4.22 -17.50 20.33
C TYR A 96 3.61 -18.32 21.47
N GLN A 97 2.82 -17.68 22.30
CA GLN A 97 2.03 -18.33 23.35
C GLN A 97 0.58 -17.89 23.24
N ARG A 98 -0.35 -18.84 23.33
CA ARG A 98 -1.79 -18.57 23.33
C ARG A 98 -2.35 -18.68 24.74
N THR A 99 -3.03 -17.63 25.20
CA THR A 99 -3.77 -17.58 26.47
C THR A 99 -5.20 -17.14 26.17
N GLY A 100 -6.13 -18.09 26.09
CA GLY A 100 -7.49 -17.82 25.63
C GLY A 100 -7.51 -17.43 24.14
N SER A 101 -8.12 -16.28 23.83
CA SER A 101 -8.14 -15.68 22.49
C SER A 101 -6.89 -14.89 22.16
N VAL A 102 -6.08 -14.53 23.16
CA VAL A 102 -4.88 -13.70 22.98
C VAL A 102 -3.68 -14.56 22.63
N VAL A 103 -3.01 -14.21 21.54
CA VAL A 103 -1.73 -14.75 21.10
C VAL A 103 -0.65 -13.70 21.32
N SER A 104 0.38 -14.04 22.09
CA SER A 104 1.54 -13.18 22.31
C SER A 104 2.74 -13.73 21.55
N PHE A 105 3.39 -12.88 20.76
CA PHE A 105 4.54 -13.25 19.93
C PHE A 105 5.84 -12.71 20.55
N SER A 106 6.89 -13.51 20.44
CA SER A 106 8.26 -13.12 20.78
C SER A 106 9.17 -13.47 19.60
N GLN A 107 9.43 -12.46 18.76
CA GLN A 107 10.27 -12.56 17.57
C GLN A 107 9.89 -13.75 16.66
N CYS A 108 8.60 -14.04 16.54
CA CYS A 108 8.08 -15.16 15.76
C CYS A 108 8.29 -14.91 14.27
N LYS A 109 8.97 -15.83 13.57
CA LYS A 109 9.14 -15.78 12.11
C LYS A 109 8.31 -16.83 11.40
N GLY A 110 7.91 -16.53 10.17
CA GLY A 110 7.34 -17.51 9.23
C GLY A 110 5.87 -17.88 9.46
N LEU A 111 5.14 -17.12 10.28
CA LEU A 111 3.67 -17.23 10.36
C LEU A 111 2.96 -16.20 9.52
N PHE A 112 3.44 -14.96 9.57
CA PHE A 112 2.91 -13.88 8.74
C PHE A 112 3.77 -13.88 7.49
N GLU A 113 3.16 -14.08 6.31
CA GLU A 113 3.80 -13.92 5.00
C GLU A 113 4.16 -12.44 4.78
N THR A 114 5.13 -12.00 5.55
CA THR A 114 5.77 -10.71 5.46
C THR A 114 7.03 -10.93 4.65
N ASP A 115 7.21 -10.13 3.60
CA ASP A 115 8.46 -10.08 2.86
C ASP A 115 9.66 -10.02 3.83
N ASP A 116 10.77 -10.64 3.45
CA ASP A 116 12.07 -10.52 4.13
C ASP A 116 12.25 -11.25 5.47
N GLN A 117 11.62 -12.40 5.76
CA GLN A 117 11.90 -13.12 7.02
C GLN A 117 11.66 -12.24 8.28
N ALA A 118 10.70 -11.32 8.19
CA ALA A 118 10.40 -10.42 9.28
C ALA A 118 9.98 -11.22 10.52
N SER A 119 10.35 -10.70 11.69
CA SER A 119 9.90 -11.27 12.95
C SER A 119 8.78 -10.44 13.53
N VAL A 120 7.77 -11.12 14.06
CA VAL A 120 6.63 -10.52 14.74
C VAL A 120 6.80 -10.60 16.25
N SER A 121 6.53 -9.50 16.94
CA SER A 121 6.39 -9.45 18.40
C SER A 121 5.10 -8.72 18.79
N GLY A 122 4.70 -8.81 20.05
CA GLY A 122 3.50 -8.12 20.53
C GLY A 122 2.32 -9.06 20.69
N SER A 123 1.11 -8.56 20.48
CA SER A 123 -0.10 -9.36 20.72
C SER A 123 -1.18 -9.19 19.65
N LEU A 124 -1.86 -10.30 19.41
CA LEU A 124 -3.03 -10.44 18.55
C LEU A 124 -4.14 -11.12 19.37
N ASP A 125 -5.23 -10.42 19.59
CA ASP A 125 -6.44 -11.02 20.16
C ASP A 125 -7.32 -11.53 19.01
N LEU A 126 -7.55 -12.84 18.98
CA LEU A 126 -8.41 -13.47 17.98
C LEU A 126 -9.91 -13.26 18.25
N GLY A 127 -10.26 -12.67 19.40
CA GLY A 127 -11.64 -12.39 19.80
C GLY A 127 -12.52 -13.65 19.78
N ASP A 128 -13.69 -13.51 19.16
CA ASP A 128 -14.63 -14.59 18.88
C ASP A 128 -14.35 -15.34 17.55
N GLY A 129 -13.22 -15.06 16.92
CA GLY A 129 -12.87 -15.57 15.60
C GLY A 129 -13.36 -14.70 14.43
N SER A 130 -14.00 -13.56 14.69
CA SER A 130 -14.46 -12.62 13.65
C SER A 130 -13.84 -11.23 13.76
N THR A 131 -13.28 -10.86 14.91
CA THR A 131 -12.60 -9.58 15.10
C THR A 131 -11.23 -9.80 15.70
N TYR A 132 -10.20 -9.39 14.94
CA TYR A 132 -8.81 -9.52 15.29
C TYR A 132 -8.27 -8.19 15.76
N THR A 133 -7.78 -8.11 16.99
CA THR A 133 -7.24 -6.87 17.56
C THR A 133 -5.73 -6.96 17.72
N LEU A 134 -5.02 -6.05 17.08
CA LEU A 134 -3.57 -5.91 17.15
C LEU A 134 -3.22 -4.88 18.22
N THR A 135 -2.38 -5.28 19.18
CA THR A 135 -1.87 -4.39 20.24
C THR A 135 -0.36 -4.49 20.30
N ASN A 136 0.32 -3.38 20.00
CA ASN A 136 1.77 -3.29 19.86
C ASN A 136 2.32 -4.44 19.01
N PHE A 137 1.64 -4.76 17.90
CA PHE A 137 2.06 -5.81 17.00
C PHE A 137 3.22 -5.27 16.17
N VAL A 138 4.43 -5.74 16.44
CA VAL A 138 5.66 -5.20 15.85
C VAL A 138 6.22 -6.17 14.84
N GLU A 139 6.29 -5.74 13.59
CA GLU A 139 7.07 -6.39 12.54
C GLU A 139 8.47 -5.78 12.53
N SER A 140 9.50 -6.62 12.55
CA SER A 140 10.90 -6.19 12.44
C SER A 140 11.53 -6.84 11.22
N PHE A 141 11.97 -6.01 10.28
CA PHE A 141 12.53 -6.43 9.00
C PHE A 141 14.06 -6.46 9.06
N PRO A 142 14.74 -7.33 8.29
CA PRO A 142 16.21 -7.37 8.23
C PRO A 142 16.84 -6.06 7.74
N THR A 143 16.09 -5.24 7.02
CA THR A 143 16.50 -3.90 6.57
C THR A 143 16.70 -2.93 7.74
N GLY A 144 16.26 -3.30 8.95
CA GLY A 144 16.24 -2.42 10.12
C GLY A 144 14.96 -1.58 10.24
N GLU A 145 14.04 -1.70 9.28
CA GLU A 145 12.70 -1.14 9.44
C GLU A 145 11.95 -1.88 10.55
N THR A 146 11.25 -1.12 11.39
CA THR A 146 10.24 -1.68 12.29
C THR A 146 8.89 -1.05 12.01
N ARG A 147 7.84 -1.88 11.99
CA ARG A 147 6.45 -1.42 11.84
C ARG A 147 5.67 -1.82 13.06
N THR A 148 5.10 -0.86 13.76
CA THR A 148 4.21 -1.11 14.90
C THR A 148 2.77 -0.90 14.46
N LEU A 149 1.99 -1.96 14.51
CA LEU A 149 0.58 -1.98 14.15
C LEU A 149 -0.30 -2.01 15.40
N ASN A 150 -1.34 -1.17 15.38
CA ASN A 150 -2.39 -1.14 16.38
C ASN A 150 -3.74 -0.94 15.70
N GLY A 151 -4.77 -1.65 16.15
CA GLY A 151 -6.11 -1.52 15.59
C GLY A 151 -6.84 -2.84 15.55
N SER A 152 -7.90 -2.91 14.74
CA SER A 152 -8.69 -4.13 14.60
C SER A 152 -9.10 -4.39 13.17
N ILE A 153 -9.11 -5.66 12.78
CA ILE A 153 -9.65 -6.14 11.50
C ILE A 153 -10.84 -7.03 11.82
N LYS A 154 -11.96 -6.77 11.16
CA LYS A 154 -13.17 -7.57 11.27
C LYS A 154 -13.35 -8.39 10.00
N GLU A 155 -13.46 -9.69 10.18
CA GLU A 155 -13.82 -10.67 9.18
C GLU A 155 -15.33 -10.95 9.27
N THR A 156 -16.03 -10.83 8.14
CA THR A 156 -17.47 -11.10 8.06
C THR A 156 -17.81 -11.99 6.87
N ASN A 157 -18.80 -12.85 7.06
CA ASN A 157 -19.35 -13.74 6.01
C ASN A 157 -18.31 -14.59 5.29
N ASN A 158 -17.17 -14.88 5.91
CA ASN A 158 -16.08 -15.62 5.28
C ASN A 158 -16.45 -17.11 5.19
N ASN A 159 -16.75 -17.55 3.98
CA ASN A 159 -17.11 -18.91 3.61
C ASN A 159 -16.41 -19.29 2.31
N ASP A 160 -16.70 -20.48 1.77
CA ASP A 160 -16.01 -20.99 0.58
C ASP A 160 -16.20 -20.16 -0.69
N THR A 161 -17.27 -19.34 -0.75
CA THR A 161 -17.69 -18.62 -1.98
C THR A 161 -17.70 -17.10 -1.85
N SER A 162 -17.55 -16.58 -0.64
CA SER A 162 -17.51 -15.14 -0.39
C SER A 162 -16.89 -14.82 0.95
N GLY A 163 -16.40 -13.60 1.11
CA GLY A 163 -15.93 -13.11 2.39
C GLY A 163 -15.72 -11.61 2.37
N SER A 164 -15.47 -11.06 3.55
CA SER A 164 -15.20 -9.64 3.69
C SER A 164 -14.29 -9.36 4.87
N PHE A 165 -13.42 -8.37 4.68
CA PHE A 165 -12.53 -7.82 5.69
C PHE A 165 -12.76 -6.32 5.79
N SER A 166 -12.83 -5.82 7.02
CA SER A 166 -13.03 -4.40 7.25
C SER A 166 -12.21 -3.90 8.43
N THR A 167 -11.82 -2.63 8.39
CA THR A 167 -11.26 -1.94 9.54
C THR A 167 -11.73 -0.50 9.56
N SER A 168 -12.15 -0.03 10.74
CA SER A 168 -12.43 1.38 10.98
C SER A 168 -11.20 2.14 11.46
N ASN A 169 -10.17 1.43 11.93
CA ASN A 169 -8.94 2.00 12.45
C ASN A 169 -7.86 0.93 12.52
N LEU A 170 -6.91 1.02 11.60
CA LEU A 170 -5.63 0.34 11.67
C LEU A 170 -4.54 1.40 11.52
N SER A 171 -3.74 1.56 12.57
CA SER A 171 -2.61 2.47 12.61
C SER A 171 -1.31 1.69 12.48
N LEU A 172 -0.44 2.16 11.61
CA LEU A 172 0.90 1.64 11.40
C LEU A 172 1.89 2.77 11.60
N VAL A 173 2.89 2.51 12.43
CA VAL A 173 4.02 3.40 12.65
C VAL A 173 5.27 2.71 12.15
N SER A 174 5.82 3.19 11.04
CA SER A 174 7.09 2.72 10.50
C SER A 174 8.21 3.60 11.03
N ASP A 175 9.27 2.97 11.53
CA ASP A 175 10.53 3.59 11.89
C ASP A 175 11.67 2.93 11.09
N LEU A 176 12.35 3.74 10.29
CA LEU A 176 13.52 3.36 9.53
C LEU A 176 14.57 4.47 9.63
N ASN A 177 15.76 4.14 10.15
CA ASN A 177 16.87 5.09 10.28
C ASN A 177 16.46 6.41 10.99
N ALA A 178 15.68 6.30 12.08
CA ALA A 178 15.13 7.41 12.86
C ALA A 178 14.15 8.32 12.09
N THR A 179 13.67 7.88 10.92
CA THR A 179 12.56 8.53 10.21
C THR A 179 11.28 7.80 10.58
N LYS A 180 10.38 8.51 11.27
CA LYS A 180 9.09 7.97 11.70
C LYS A 180 7.98 8.39 10.73
N THR A 181 7.37 7.42 10.07
CA THR A 181 6.18 7.63 9.25
C THR A 181 4.98 7.00 9.94
N THR A 182 3.86 7.73 9.99
CA THR A 182 2.58 7.20 10.49
C THR A 182 1.64 7.02 9.32
N TYR A 183 1.00 5.86 9.26
CA TYR A 183 -0.01 5.47 8.30
C TYR A 183 -1.26 5.07 9.06
N ASN A 184 -2.42 5.57 8.66
CA ASN A 184 -3.71 5.16 9.22
C ASN A 184 -4.62 4.73 8.08
N LEU A 185 -5.13 3.50 8.18
CA LEU A 185 -6.16 2.95 7.33
C LEU A 185 -7.48 2.95 8.10
N SER A 186 -8.48 3.64 7.57
CA SER A 186 -9.83 3.67 8.11
C SER A 186 -10.86 3.43 7.02
N ASP A 187 -12.10 3.18 7.44
CA ASP A 187 -13.25 2.98 6.54
C ASP A 187 -12.96 1.94 5.43
N TYR A 188 -12.08 0.99 5.75
CA TYR A 188 -11.63 -0.03 4.83
C TYR A 188 -12.67 -1.14 4.80
N ALA A 189 -13.03 -1.55 3.60
CA ALA A 189 -13.87 -2.70 3.36
C ALA A 189 -13.44 -3.35 2.05
N LEU A 190 -12.89 -4.56 2.14
CA LEU A 190 -12.66 -5.44 1.01
C LEU A 190 -13.68 -6.56 1.08
N ASN A 191 -14.42 -6.77 -0.01
CA ASN A 191 -15.35 -7.87 -0.16
C ASN A 191 -14.97 -8.65 -1.40
N TRP A 192 -14.95 -9.97 -1.27
CA TRP A 192 -14.74 -10.88 -2.37
C TRP A 192 -15.93 -11.83 -2.47
N ALA A 193 -16.28 -12.20 -3.70
CA ALA A 193 -17.31 -13.20 -3.96
C ALA A 193 -17.04 -13.88 -5.30
N ASP A 194 -17.17 -15.20 -5.32
CA ASP A 194 -17.14 -15.98 -6.55
C ASP A 194 -18.23 -15.47 -7.50
N GLN A 195 -17.87 -15.30 -8.77
CA GLN A 195 -18.84 -15.08 -9.84
C GLN A 195 -19.17 -16.41 -10.52
N ASP A 196 -18.15 -17.25 -10.70
CA ASP A 196 -18.23 -18.62 -11.18
C ASP A 196 -16.97 -19.39 -10.73
N ILE A 197 -16.84 -20.64 -11.15
CA ILE A 197 -15.73 -21.54 -10.76
C ILE A 197 -14.33 -21.04 -11.16
N THR A 198 -14.22 -20.08 -12.08
CA THR A 198 -12.95 -19.53 -12.59
C THR A 198 -12.77 -18.04 -12.36
N ASN A 199 -13.74 -17.37 -11.73
CA ASN A 199 -13.74 -15.91 -11.60
C ASN A 199 -14.24 -15.46 -10.24
N VAL A 200 -13.52 -14.49 -9.66
CA VAL A 200 -13.88 -13.81 -8.41
C VAL A 200 -14.08 -12.32 -8.66
N LYS A 201 -15.04 -11.72 -7.96
CA LYS A 201 -15.26 -10.28 -7.91
C LYS A 201 -14.71 -9.72 -6.62
N ILE A 202 -13.90 -8.66 -6.71
CA ILE A 202 -13.39 -7.89 -5.58
C ILE A 202 -13.96 -6.46 -5.64
N THR A 203 -14.62 -6.07 -4.55
CA THR A 203 -15.01 -4.69 -4.28
C THR A 203 -14.24 -4.17 -3.10
N ILE A 204 -13.68 -2.97 -3.22
CA ILE A 204 -12.92 -2.33 -2.17
C ILE A 204 -13.27 -0.85 -2.01
N SER A 205 -13.20 -0.41 -0.76
CA SER A 205 -13.11 1.00 -0.38
C SER A 205 -12.14 1.15 0.79
N GLY A 206 -11.54 2.32 0.92
CA GLY A 206 -10.79 2.67 2.12
C GLY A 206 -10.34 4.11 2.12
N HIS A 207 -9.86 4.54 3.27
CA HIS A 207 -9.31 5.86 3.50
C HIS A 207 -7.92 5.71 4.14
N ILE A 208 -6.93 6.38 3.56
CA ILE A 208 -5.54 6.34 4.02
C ILE A 208 -5.07 7.74 4.31
N LYS A 209 -4.51 7.90 5.52
CA LYS A 209 -3.78 9.11 5.91
C LYS A 209 -2.36 8.76 6.30
N GLN A 210 -1.39 9.39 5.63
CA GLN A 210 0.03 9.23 5.94
C GLN A 210 0.67 10.58 6.35
N THR A 211 1.48 10.55 7.41
CA THR A 211 2.26 11.70 7.88
C THR A 211 3.70 11.34 8.20
N GLY A 212 4.62 12.30 8.07
CA GLY A 212 6.05 12.13 8.42
C GLY A 212 6.92 11.53 7.32
N SER A 213 6.37 11.31 6.12
CA SER A 213 7.11 10.82 4.95
C SER A 213 7.89 11.94 4.28
N LYS A 214 9.11 11.62 3.80
CA LYS A 214 9.99 12.56 3.08
C LYS A 214 9.41 12.98 1.73
N GLU A 215 8.63 12.10 1.11
CA GLU A 215 7.95 12.31 -0.18
C GLU A 215 6.72 13.23 -0.06
N GLY A 216 6.22 13.43 1.16
CA GLY A 216 5.06 14.24 1.46
C GLY A 216 4.01 13.50 2.30
N ASN A 217 3.20 14.29 2.99
CA ASN A 217 2.01 13.78 3.67
C ASN A 217 0.87 13.67 2.66
N PHE A 218 -0.02 12.71 2.87
CA PHE A 218 -1.21 12.55 2.02
C PHE A 218 -2.40 12.04 2.82
N ASP A 219 -3.58 12.30 2.27
CA ASP A 219 -4.87 11.95 2.83
C ASP A 219 -5.78 11.60 1.65
N ILE A 220 -6.10 10.33 1.46
CA ILE A 220 -6.75 9.82 0.25
C ILE A 220 -7.90 8.88 0.60
N THR A 221 -8.87 8.82 -0.30
CA THR A 221 -9.83 7.71 -0.39
C THR A 221 -9.55 6.91 -1.64
N PHE A 222 -9.82 5.61 -1.60
CA PHE A 222 -9.75 4.75 -2.76
C PHE A 222 -10.95 3.83 -2.81
N THR A 223 -11.44 3.54 -4.01
CA THR A 223 -12.56 2.61 -4.21
C THR A 223 -12.65 2.13 -5.66
N ASN A 224 -13.19 0.94 -5.83
CA ASN A 224 -13.65 0.42 -7.14
C ASN A 224 -15.15 0.11 -7.14
N ALA A 225 -15.95 0.64 -6.21
CA ALA A 225 -17.35 0.26 -6.05
C ALA A 225 -18.21 0.49 -7.31
N ASN A 226 -17.88 1.52 -8.10
CA ASN A 226 -18.57 1.84 -9.35
C ASN A 226 -18.16 0.92 -10.53
N ASP A 227 -16.96 0.34 -10.48
CA ASP A 227 -16.42 -0.55 -11.51
C ASP A 227 -15.51 -1.62 -10.85
N PRO A 228 -16.11 -2.67 -10.26
CA PRO A 228 -15.40 -3.63 -9.43
C PRO A 228 -14.34 -4.41 -10.19
N TYR A 229 -13.32 -4.88 -9.46
CA TYR A 229 -12.33 -5.78 -10.01
C TYR A 229 -12.89 -7.18 -10.19
N PHE A 230 -12.58 -7.77 -11.33
CA PHE A 230 -12.82 -9.18 -11.60
C PHE A 230 -11.48 -9.85 -11.89
N LEU A 231 -11.19 -10.95 -11.20
CA LEU A 231 -9.94 -11.68 -11.31
C LEU A 231 -10.23 -13.13 -11.65
N LYS A 232 -9.31 -13.76 -12.38
CA LYS A 232 -9.40 -15.20 -12.64
C LYS A 232 -8.94 -15.95 -11.42
N THR A 233 -9.46 -17.16 -11.24
CA THR A 233 -9.00 -18.11 -10.24
C THR A 233 -8.51 -19.40 -10.90
N ASN A 234 -7.63 -20.12 -10.20
CA ASN A 234 -7.19 -21.46 -10.50
C ASN A 234 -7.25 -22.32 -9.21
N ASP A 235 -6.76 -23.56 -9.27
CA ASP A 235 -6.77 -24.47 -8.12
C ASP A 235 -5.98 -23.95 -6.91
N ASP A 236 -5.03 -23.03 -7.14
CA ASP A 236 -4.16 -22.46 -6.11
C ASP A 236 -4.70 -21.14 -5.54
N GLY A 237 -5.58 -20.45 -6.25
CA GLY A 237 -6.18 -19.21 -5.79
C GLY A 237 -6.44 -18.20 -6.91
N ILE A 238 -6.15 -16.92 -6.68
CA ILE A 238 -6.25 -15.88 -7.71
C ILE A 238 -5.11 -16.06 -8.72
N ALA A 239 -5.48 -16.14 -10.00
CA ALA A 239 -4.60 -16.33 -11.14
C ALA A 239 -4.36 -15.00 -11.87
N GLY A 240 -3.49 -14.17 -11.29
CA GLY A 240 -3.00 -12.93 -11.89
C GLY A 240 -3.86 -11.70 -11.60
N TYR A 241 -3.58 -10.62 -12.34
CA TYR A 241 -4.17 -9.29 -12.13
C TYR A 241 -5.62 -9.17 -12.62
N PRO A 242 -6.37 -8.12 -12.17
CA PRO A 242 -7.73 -7.90 -12.62
C PRO A 242 -7.86 -7.93 -14.12
N TYR A 243 -8.88 -8.64 -14.61
CA TYR A 243 -9.23 -8.65 -16.02
C TYR A 243 -10.33 -7.66 -16.40
N SER A 244 -10.95 -7.01 -15.42
CA SER A 244 -11.94 -5.93 -15.58
C SER A 244 -11.94 -5.09 -14.30
N GLY A 245 -12.43 -3.85 -14.41
CA GLY A 245 -12.61 -2.93 -13.29
C GLY A 245 -11.62 -1.77 -13.26
N THR A 246 -11.93 -0.79 -12.41
CA THR A 246 -11.19 0.46 -12.24
C THR A 246 -11.08 0.84 -10.77
N LEU A 247 -9.86 0.98 -10.27
CA LEU A 247 -9.62 1.62 -8.98
C LEU A 247 -9.53 3.12 -9.18
N THR A 248 -10.31 3.87 -8.38
CA THR A 248 -10.24 5.33 -8.30
C THR A 248 -9.66 5.71 -6.96
N ILE A 249 -8.67 6.59 -6.96
CA ILE A 249 -8.02 7.15 -5.77
C ILE A 249 -8.21 8.66 -5.82
N THR A 250 -8.61 9.28 -4.72
CA THR A 250 -8.91 10.71 -4.64
C THR A 250 -8.27 11.30 -3.40
N ASP A 251 -7.50 12.37 -3.59
CA ASP A 251 -7.00 13.22 -2.51
C ASP A 251 -8.17 13.93 -1.82
N THR A 252 -8.33 13.72 -0.50
CA THR A 252 -9.42 14.31 0.30
C THR A 252 -9.21 15.79 0.56
N SER A 253 -7.95 16.26 0.46
CA SER A 253 -7.60 17.68 0.58
C SER A 253 -7.91 18.44 -0.70
N ASN A 254 -8.01 17.74 -1.84
CA ASN A 254 -8.34 18.32 -3.13
C ASN A 254 -9.04 17.30 -4.04
N SER A 255 -10.38 17.25 -3.95
CA SER A 255 -11.25 16.28 -4.63
C SER A 255 -11.25 16.34 -6.17
N ILE A 256 -10.49 17.25 -6.78
CA ILE A 256 -10.38 17.45 -8.23
C ILE A 256 -9.23 16.61 -8.82
N ASN A 257 -8.54 15.81 -8.00
CA ASN A 257 -7.33 15.10 -8.41
C ASN A 257 -7.48 13.56 -8.42
N PRO A 258 -8.33 12.96 -9.28
CA PRO A 258 -8.46 11.52 -9.31
C PRO A 258 -7.25 10.88 -9.99
N ILE A 259 -6.78 9.82 -9.36
CA ILE A 259 -5.89 8.83 -9.96
C ILE A 259 -6.73 7.60 -10.28
N THR A 260 -6.55 7.04 -11.47
CA THR A 260 -7.26 5.84 -11.89
C THR A 260 -6.29 4.76 -12.35
N VAL A 261 -6.59 3.51 -11.97
CA VAL A 261 -5.87 2.31 -12.39
C VAL A 261 -6.87 1.34 -13.00
N THR A 262 -6.83 1.24 -14.32
CA THR A 262 -7.79 0.46 -15.12
C THR A 262 -7.06 -0.65 -15.86
N LYS A 263 -7.64 -1.85 -15.95
CA LYS A 263 -7.05 -2.94 -16.72
C LYS A 263 -6.91 -2.56 -18.20
N VAL A 264 -5.76 -2.86 -18.80
CA VAL A 264 -5.57 -2.88 -20.26
C VAL A 264 -5.49 -4.32 -20.76
N ASN A 265 -4.57 -5.12 -20.20
CA ASN A 265 -4.42 -6.54 -20.50
C ASN A 265 -4.01 -7.30 -19.22
N SER A 266 -3.61 -8.57 -19.34
CA SER A 266 -3.24 -9.41 -18.18
C SER A 266 -1.95 -8.98 -17.50
N THR A 267 -1.12 -8.14 -18.12
CA THR A 267 0.20 -7.73 -17.61
C THR A 267 0.32 -6.23 -17.35
N SER A 268 -0.58 -5.42 -17.92
CA SER A 268 -0.52 -3.97 -17.81
C SER A 268 -1.86 -3.31 -17.50
N ALA A 269 -1.77 -2.17 -16.84
CA ALA A 269 -2.86 -1.26 -16.54
C ALA A 269 -2.65 0.10 -17.20
N GLN A 270 -3.74 0.80 -17.46
CA GLN A 270 -3.75 2.22 -17.71
C GLN A 270 -3.74 2.93 -16.35
N TYR A 271 -2.72 3.75 -16.15
CA TYR A 271 -2.49 4.53 -14.96
C TYR A 271 -2.51 6.01 -15.32
N LYS A 272 -3.53 6.69 -14.82
CA LYS A 272 -3.83 8.07 -15.20
C LYS A 272 -4.05 8.92 -13.95
N ALA A 273 -3.38 10.06 -13.92
CA ALA A 273 -3.60 11.09 -12.92
C ALA A 273 -4.12 12.36 -13.58
N VAL A 274 -5.22 12.87 -13.05
CA VAL A 274 -5.77 14.18 -13.41
C VAL A 274 -5.60 15.08 -12.21
N ILE A 275 -5.16 16.33 -12.42
CA ILE A 275 -5.01 17.34 -11.38
C ILE A 275 -5.66 18.62 -11.86
N ASN A 276 -6.60 19.17 -11.09
CA ASN A 276 -7.33 20.39 -11.46
C ASN A 276 -7.90 20.31 -12.89
N ASN A 277 -8.53 19.18 -13.23
CA ASN A 277 -9.06 18.84 -14.57
C ASN A 277 -8.03 18.80 -15.71
N THR A 278 -6.73 18.86 -15.41
CA THR A 278 -5.63 18.71 -16.37
C THR A 278 -4.99 17.34 -16.20
N THR A 279 -4.79 16.61 -17.30
CA THR A 279 -4.08 15.32 -17.22
C THR A 279 -2.62 15.57 -16.88
N LEU A 280 -2.18 15.08 -15.71
CA LEU A 280 -0.77 15.12 -15.30
C LEU A 280 0.02 14.07 -16.11
N PHE A 281 -0.52 12.85 -16.18
CA PHE A 281 -0.06 11.79 -17.06
C PHE A 281 -1.18 10.80 -17.36
N ASP A 282 -1.02 10.08 -18.47
CA ASP A 282 -1.85 8.94 -18.87
C ASP A 282 -0.91 7.93 -19.54
N LYS A 283 -0.55 6.87 -18.82
CA LYS A 283 0.45 5.88 -19.27
C LYS A 283 -0.06 4.46 -19.12
N THR A 284 0.41 3.58 -20.01
CA THR A 284 0.30 2.13 -19.81
C THR A 284 1.54 1.66 -19.08
N ILE A 285 1.36 0.93 -17.98
CA ILE A 285 2.43 0.46 -17.10
C ILE A 285 2.17 -0.99 -16.67
N ALA A 286 3.22 -1.77 -16.41
CA ALA A 286 3.05 -3.12 -15.90
C ALA A 286 2.43 -3.09 -14.50
N TRP A 287 1.59 -4.08 -14.19
CA TRP A 287 1.04 -4.22 -12.83
C TRP A 287 2.13 -4.44 -11.78
N SER A 288 3.17 -5.19 -12.11
CA SER A 288 4.34 -5.39 -11.24
C SER A 288 5.07 -4.09 -10.93
N GLU A 289 5.09 -3.13 -11.86
CA GLU A 289 5.69 -1.81 -11.62
C GLU A 289 4.80 -0.95 -10.71
N LEU A 290 3.47 -1.02 -10.85
CA LEU A 290 2.53 -0.34 -9.93
C LEU A 290 2.67 -0.85 -8.50
N LEU A 291 2.82 -2.16 -8.34
CA LEU A 291 3.00 -2.80 -7.04
C LEU A 291 4.38 -2.56 -6.42
N ALA A 292 5.36 -2.12 -7.20
CA ALA A 292 6.70 -1.79 -6.73
C ALA A 292 6.86 -0.33 -6.28
N PHE A 293 5.82 0.50 -6.42
CA PHE A 293 5.83 1.89 -5.95
C PHE A 293 5.82 2.05 -4.43
#